data_AF-A0A351UST1-F1
#
_entry.id   AF-A0A351UST1-F1
#
_cell.length_a   1.000
_cell.length_b   1.000
_cell.length_c   1.000
_cell.angle_alpha   90.00
_cell.angle_beta   90.00
_cell.angle_gamma   90.00
#
_symmetry.space_group_name_H-M   'P 1'
#
loop_
_entity.id
_entity.type
_entity.pdbx_description
1 polymer ?
#
loop_
_entity_poly.entity_id
_entity_poly.type
_entity_poly.pdbx_seq_one_letter_code
_entity_poly.pdbx_strand_id
1 'polypeptide(L)'
;DIRHKLELLSILRTMAKEKKITVIMSLHEIDLAQKISDKIMCVKGETIFHYGVPEEVFGEQIIRDLYEIDNGYFDPCFGSIELPRVEGTPDVFVLSACGMGIPVFRRLQKEGIPFAAGILYRNDMDYQLARLLAVEVVEEEPFCEISNAAYERAAVWLRRCSRVICTEIPIRSCNKRMEDLMEEAKRLGKLERWSAQ
;
A
#
# COMPACT_ATOMS: atom_id res chain seq x y z
N ASP A 1 -19.17 15.70 -9.77
CA ASP A 1 -18.83 14.29 -10.04
C ASP A 1 -17.36 14.22 -10.50
N ILE A 2 -16.70 13.05 -10.37
CA ILE A 2 -15.30 12.81 -10.75
C ILE A 2 -15.01 13.24 -12.19
N ARG A 3 -15.93 12.99 -13.13
CA ARG A 3 -15.75 13.40 -14.54
C ARG A 3 -15.61 14.91 -14.66
N HIS A 4 -16.51 15.66 -14.04
CA HIS A 4 -16.50 17.13 -14.06
C HIS A 4 -15.23 17.70 -13.42
N LYS A 5 -14.72 17.08 -12.34
CA LYS A 5 -13.46 17.50 -11.72
C LYS A 5 -12.30 17.33 -12.68
N LEU A 6 -12.16 16.16 -13.32
CA LEU A 6 -11.09 15.90 -14.29
C LEU A 6 -11.14 16.84 -15.49
N GLU A 7 -12.34 17.11 -16.01
CA GLU A 7 -12.55 18.01 -17.14
C GLU A 7 -12.13 19.44 -16.79
N LEU A 8 -12.59 19.96 -15.64
CA LEU A 8 -12.21 21.29 -15.16
C LEU A 8 -10.69 21.43 -15.05
N LEU A 9 -10.01 20.45 -14.47
CA LEU A 9 -8.56 20.50 -14.31
C LEU A 9 -7.81 20.43 -15.63
N SER A 10 -8.31 19.62 -16.57
CA SER A 10 -7.76 19.57 -17.92
C SER A 10 -7.87 20.93 -18.62
N ILE A 11 -9.02 21.59 -18.48
CA ILE A 11 -9.24 22.94 -19.03
C ILE A 11 -8.26 23.94 -18.39
N LEU A 12 -8.14 23.96 -17.07
CA LEU A 12 -7.23 24.86 -16.37
C LEU A 12 -5.77 24.65 -16.80
N ARG A 13 -5.34 23.38 -16.92
CA ARG A 13 -3.99 23.03 -17.36
C ARG A 13 -3.72 23.47 -18.80
N THR A 14 -4.67 23.25 -19.71
CA THR A 14 -4.57 23.67 -21.11
C THR A 14 -4.52 25.20 -21.20
N MET A 15 -5.38 25.90 -20.46
CA MET A 15 -5.38 27.37 -20.41
C MET A 15 -4.04 27.91 -19.89
N ALA A 16 -3.50 27.35 -18.80
CA ALA A 16 -2.22 27.77 -18.26
C ALA A 16 -1.08 27.66 -19.29
N LYS A 17 -1.03 26.54 -20.02
CA LYS A 17 0.01 26.28 -21.03
C LYS A 17 -0.17 27.13 -22.29
N GLU A 18 -1.36 27.14 -22.88
CA GLU A 18 -1.61 27.79 -24.16
C GLU A 18 -1.68 29.31 -24.03
N LYS A 19 -2.35 29.80 -23.00
CA LYS A 19 -2.52 31.25 -22.77
C LYS A 19 -1.40 31.86 -21.94
N LYS A 20 -0.43 31.05 -21.48
CA LYS A 20 0.69 31.47 -20.62
C LYS A 20 0.25 32.24 -19.38
N ILE A 21 -0.84 31.79 -18.76
CA ILE A 21 -1.38 32.37 -17.53
C ILE A 21 -0.99 31.50 -16.34
N THR A 22 -0.83 32.13 -15.17
CA THR A 22 -0.67 31.40 -13.91
C THR A 22 -2.03 31.11 -13.30
N VAL A 23 -2.31 29.84 -13.01
CA VAL A 23 -3.53 29.43 -12.32
C VAL A 23 -3.19 29.14 -10.86
N ILE A 24 -3.84 29.85 -9.96
CA ILE A 24 -3.77 29.57 -8.52
C ILE A 24 -5.11 28.98 -8.11
N MET A 25 -5.08 27.82 -7.47
CA MET A 25 -6.28 27.14 -7.01
C MET A 25 -6.07 26.57 -5.61
N SER A 26 -7.16 26.48 -4.85
CA SER A 26 -7.19 25.81 -3.55
C SER A 26 -7.95 24.49 -3.70
N LEU A 27 -7.31 23.38 -3.32
CA LEU A 27 -7.88 22.03 -3.40
C LEU A 27 -7.86 21.37 -2.02
N HIS A 28 -8.96 20.69 -1.68
CA HIS A 28 -9.02 19.85 -0.48
C HIS A 28 -8.55 18.40 -0.75
N GLU A 29 -8.50 18.01 -2.02
CA GLU A 29 -8.15 16.65 -2.47
C GLU A 29 -6.65 16.57 -2.79
N ILE A 30 -5.88 15.99 -1.87
CA ILE A 30 -4.42 15.77 -1.94
C ILE A 30 -4.02 15.04 -3.22
N ASP A 31 -4.72 13.94 -3.52
CA ASP A 31 -4.46 13.06 -4.67
C ASP A 31 -4.60 13.81 -6.01
N LEU A 32 -5.47 14.80 -6.04
CA LEU A 32 -5.72 15.67 -7.18
C LEU A 32 -4.61 16.72 -7.30
N ALA A 33 -4.31 17.42 -6.20
CA ALA A 33 -3.26 18.42 -6.14
C ALA A 33 -1.90 17.85 -6.59
N GLN A 34 -1.59 16.61 -6.21
CA GLN A 34 -0.38 15.90 -6.62
C GLN A 34 -0.27 15.69 -8.13
N LYS A 35 -1.38 15.43 -8.82
CA LYS A 35 -1.37 15.08 -10.25
C LYS A 35 -1.38 16.29 -11.18
N ILE A 36 -1.87 17.44 -10.71
CA ILE A 36 -2.19 18.58 -11.59
C ILE A 36 -1.37 19.84 -11.33
N SER A 37 -0.79 19.99 -10.14
CA SER A 37 -0.04 21.19 -9.76
C SER A 37 1.43 21.09 -10.15
N ASP A 38 1.98 22.14 -10.75
CA ASP A 38 3.43 22.25 -10.96
C ASP A 38 4.18 22.59 -9.65
N LYS A 39 3.49 23.32 -8.75
CA LYS A 39 3.97 23.73 -7.42
C LYS A 39 2.84 23.66 -6.40
N ILE A 40 3.17 23.33 -5.17
CA ILE A 40 2.20 23.18 -4.09
C ILE A 40 2.65 23.99 -2.89
N MET A 41 1.69 24.67 -2.28
CA MET A 41 1.84 25.42 -1.05
C MET A 41 0.90 24.83 -0.01
N CYS A 42 1.46 24.19 1.00
CA CYS A 42 0.73 23.68 2.14
C CYS A 42 0.63 24.77 3.20
N VAL A 43 -0.58 25.03 3.68
CA VAL A 43 -0.86 26.04 4.70
C VAL A 43 -1.34 25.34 5.96
N LYS A 44 -0.69 25.63 7.10
CA LYS A 44 -1.09 25.13 8.43
C LYS A 44 -1.26 26.32 9.36
N GLY A 45 -2.50 26.53 9.83
CA GLY A 45 -2.89 27.73 10.57
C GLY A 45 -2.67 28.99 9.73
N GLU A 46 -1.93 29.96 10.26
CA GLU A 46 -1.59 31.22 9.58
C GLU A 46 -0.24 31.19 8.85
N THR A 47 0.41 30.02 8.79
CA THR A 47 1.76 29.89 8.23
C THR A 47 1.82 28.98 7.00
N ILE A 48 2.75 29.30 6.10
CA ILE A 48 3.13 28.37 5.03
C ILE A 48 3.95 27.26 5.66
N PHE A 49 3.40 26.05 5.66
CA PHE A 49 4.04 24.87 6.22
C PHE A 49 5.11 24.32 5.27
N HIS A 50 4.77 24.17 3.99
CA HIS A 50 5.69 23.71 2.95
C HIS A 50 5.37 24.34 1.59
N TYR A 51 6.41 24.52 0.76
CA TYR A 51 6.28 24.96 -0.63
C TYR A 51 7.31 24.24 -1.51
N GLY A 52 6.88 23.62 -2.61
CA GLY A 52 7.78 22.83 -3.45
C GLY A 52 7.08 22.22 -4.67
N VAL A 53 7.78 21.33 -5.38
CA VAL A 53 7.11 20.45 -6.36
C VAL A 53 6.30 19.36 -5.63
N PRO A 54 5.28 18.76 -6.26
CA PRO A 54 4.48 17.71 -5.62
C PRO A 54 5.30 16.57 -5.00
N GLU A 55 6.39 16.16 -5.65
CA GLU A 55 7.26 15.08 -5.20
C GLU A 55 8.02 15.41 -3.91
N GLU A 56 8.28 16.69 -3.64
CA GLU A 56 8.90 17.18 -2.40
C GLU A 56 7.87 17.36 -1.28
N VAL A 57 6.63 17.71 -1.64
CA VAL A 57 5.59 18.07 -0.68
C VAL A 57 4.78 16.87 -0.20
N PHE A 58 4.51 15.88 -1.06
CA PHE A 58 3.72 14.68 -0.72
C PHE A 58 4.55 13.54 -0.11
N GLY A 59 5.51 13.88 0.74
CA GLY A 59 6.17 12.89 1.59
C GLY A 59 5.24 12.42 2.72
N GLU A 60 5.41 11.16 3.15
CA GLU A 60 4.61 10.57 4.23
C GLU A 60 4.61 11.45 5.50
N GLN A 61 5.78 11.89 5.96
CA GLN A 61 5.91 12.70 7.17
C GLN A 61 5.23 14.07 7.02
N ILE A 62 5.41 14.75 5.88
CA ILE A 62 4.85 16.09 5.63
C ILE A 62 3.32 16.02 5.64
N ILE A 63 2.73 15.00 5.02
CA ILE A 63 1.27 14.83 4.98
C ILE A 63 0.71 14.46 6.34
N ARG A 64 1.40 13.60 7.10
CA ARG A 64 1.00 13.30 8.49
C ARG A 64 1.00 14.57 9.35
N ASP A 65 2.03 15.41 9.24
CA ASP A 65 2.13 16.64 10.02
C ASP A 65 1.12 17.72 9.58
N LEU A 66 0.86 17.81 8.27
CA LEU A 66 -0.09 18.76 7.68
C LEU A 66 -1.54 18.46 8.08
N TYR A 67 -1.91 17.18 8.07
CA TYR A 67 -3.28 16.72 8.36
C TYR A 67 -3.49 16.21 9.79
N GLU A 68 -2.44 16.26 10.63
CA GLU A 68 -2.49 15.80 12.03
C GLU A 68 -2.97 14.34 12.12
N ILE A 69 -2.41 13.50 11.24
CA ILE A 69 -2.76 12.08 11.16
C ILE A 69 -2.03 11.34 12.30
N ASP A 70 -2.72 11.23 13.42
CA ASP A 70 -2.26 10.48 14.59
C ASP A 70 -2.43 8.96 14.40
N ASN A 71 -3.50 8.54 13.72
CA ASN A 71 -3.91 7.14 13.54
C ASN A 71 -4.22 6.82 12.08
N GLY A 72 -3.21 6.35 11.33
CA GLY A 72 -3.34 5.98 9.91
C GLY A 72 -2.02 6.22 9.16
N TYR A 73 -2.00 5.85 7.89
CA TYR A 73 -0.81 6.02 7.04
C TYR A 73 -1.19 6.69 5.72
N PHE A 74 -0.33 7.57 5.24
CA PHE A 74 -0.43 8.09 3.88
C PHE A 74 0.52 7.26 3.00
N ASP A 75 -0.02 6.58 2.00
CA ASP A 75 0.79 5.88 1.01
C ASP A 75 1.10 6.84 -0.15
N PRO A 76 2.35 7.32 -0.31
CA PRO A 76 2.69 8.26 -1.38
C PRO A 76 2.62 7.63 -2.77
N CYS A 77 2.76 6.30 -2.88
CA CYS A 77 2.70 5.57 -4.14
C CYS A 77 1.26 5.43 -4.63
N PHE A 78 0.30 5.16 -3.72
CA PHE A 78 -1.12 5.07 -4.09
C PHE A 78 -1.87 6.40 -3.97
N GLY A 79 -1.31 7.39 -3.29
CA GLY A 79 -1.98 8.66 -2.98
C GLY A 79 -3.21 8.46 -2.08
N SER A 80 -3.26 7.34 -1.34
CA SER A 80 -4.38 6.96 -0.48
C SER A 80 -4.04 7.08 0.99
N ILE A 81 -5.07 7.31 1.79
CA ILE A 81 -5.01 7.20 3.24
C ILE A 81 -5.45 5.78 3.59
N GLU A 82 -4.60 5.07 4.33
CA GLU A 82 -4.90 3.76 4.88
C GLU A 82 -5.22 3.88 6.36
N LEU A 83 -6.19 3.08 6.80
CA LEU A 83 -6.55 2.96 8.20
C LEU A 83 -5.39 2.37 9.02
N PRO A 84 -5.33 2.62 10.34
CA PRO A 84 -4.28 2.03 11.17
C PRO A 84 -4.32 0.50 11.12
N ARG A 85 -3.14 -0.11 11.28
CA ARG A 85 -3.02 -1.55 11.43
C ARG A 85 -3.81 -2.03 12.64
N VAL A 86 -4.29 -3.27 12.56
CA VAL A 86 -4.90 -3.95 13.70
C VAL A 86 -3.79 -4.49 14.59
N GLU A 87 -3.76 -4.08 15.85
CA GLU A 87 -2.81 -4.59 16.84
C GLU A 87 -3.17 -6.01 17.31
N GLY A 88 -2.17 -6.76 17.76
CA GLY A 88 -2.35 -8.10 18.33
C GLY A 88 -1.39 -9.12 17.75
N THR A 89 -1.58 -10.39 18.12
CA THR A 89 -0.81 -11.49 17.53
C THR A 89 -1.48 -11.91 16.22
N PRO A 90 -0.73 -12.05 15.10
CA PRO A 90 -1.28 -12.54 13.85
C PRO A 90 -2.00 -13.88 14.01
N ASP A 91 -3.27 -13.91 13.61
CA ASP A 91 -4.06 -15.14 13.51
C ASP A 91 -4.12 -15.67 12.06
N VAL A 92 -3.92 -14.76 11.09
CA VAL A 92 -3.94 -15.05 9.66
C VAL A 92 -2.56 -14.78 9.07
N PHE A 93 -2.06 -15.70 8.25
CA PHE A 93 -0.89 -15.47 7.39
C PHE A 93 -1.32 -15.34 5.93
N VAL A 94 -0.93 -14.27 5.25
CA VAL A 94 -1.30 -14.02 3.86
C VAL A 94 -0.11 -14.24 2.94
N LEU A 95 -0.24 -15.22 2.04
CA LEU A 95 0.63 -15.42 0.89
C LEU A 95 0.06 -14.68 -0.31
N SER A 96 0.78 -13.69 -0.82
CA SER A 96 0.34 -12.93 -1.99
C SER A 96 1.51 -12.45 -2.86
N ALA A 97 1.17 -11.98 -4.06
CA ALA A 97 2.08 -11.34 -4.99
C ALA A 97 1.31 -10.48 -6.00
N CYS A 98 2.01 -9.58 -6.68
CA CYS A 98 1.49 -8.81 -7.81
C CYS A 98 0.27 -7.94 -7.49
N GLY A 99 0.17 -7.42 -6.25
CA GLY A 99 -0.95 -6.59 -5.82
C GLY A 99 -2.25 -7.35 -5.50
N MET A 100 -2.25 -8.67 -5.61
CA MET A 100 -3.44 -9.49 -5.35
C MET A 100 -3.76 -9.59 -3.85
N GLY A 101 -2.80 -9.26 -2.97
CA GLY A 101 -2.98 -9.17 -1.53
C GLY A 101 -3.72 -7.92 -1.07
N ILE A 102 -3.69 -6.83 -1.84
CA ILE A 102 -4.29 -5.54 -1.45
C ILE A 102 -5.75 -5.66 -0.97
N PRO A 103 -6.68 -6.33 -1.70
CA PRO A 103 -8.06 -6.50 -1.26
C PRO A 103 -8.16 -7.32 0.04
N VAL A 104 -7.28 -8.31 0.22
CA VAL A 104 -7.22 -9.16 1.41
C VAL A 104 -6.77 -8.35 2.62
N PHE A 105 -5.69 -7.56 2.48
CA PHE A 105 -5.16 -6.73 3.57
C PHE A 105 -6.21 -5.72 4.06
N ARG A 106 -6.88 -5.02 3.14
CA ARG A 106 -7.94 -4.07 3.49
C ARG A 106 -9.17 -4.76 4.11
N ARG A 107 -9.49 -5.99 3.67
CA ARG A 107 -10.57 -6.78 4.28
C ARG A 107 -10.23 -7.17 5.72
N LEU A 108 -9.05 -7.74 5.94
CA LEU A 108 -8.61 -8.15 7.29
C LEU A 108 -8.55 -6.95 8.24
N GLN A 109 -8.05 -5.82 7.75
CA GLN A 109 -8.05 -4.55 8.48
C GLN A 109 -9.48 -4.13 8.85
N LYS A 110 -10.42 -4.15 7.90
CA LYS A 110 -11.82 -3.77 8.12
C LYS A 110 -12.54 -4.71 9.09
N GLU A 111 -12.20 -5.99 9.08
CA GLU A 111 -12.73 -7.01 9.98
C GLU A 111 -12.05 -7.00 11.36
N GLY A 112 -11.04 -6.15 11.58
CA GLY A 112 -10.32 -6.08 12.85
C GLY A 112 -9.46 -7.31 13.13
N ILE A 113 -8.89 -7.93 12.10
CA ILE A 113 -8.10 -9.15 12.20
C ILE A 113 -6.60 -8.81 12.05
N PRO A 114 -5.76 -9.01 13.09
CA PRO A 114 -4.32 -8.87 12.97
C PRO A 114 -3.75 -10.00 12.10
N PHE A 115 -2.87 -9.65 11.17
CA PHE A 115 -2.31 -10.60 10.21
C PHE A 115 -0.82 -10.38 9.98
N ALA A 116 -0.17 -11.44 9.50
CA ALA A 116 1.18 -11.40 8.95
C ALA A 116 1.09 -11.62 7.43
N ALA A 117 2.02 -11.05 6.67
CA ALA A 117 2.08 -11.22 5.23
C ALA A 117 3.49 -11.63 4.78
N GLY A 118 3.57 -12.44 3.72
CA GLY A 118 4.86 -12.90 3.21
C GLY A 118 4.68 -13.90 2.07
N ILE A 119 5.72 -14.28 1.33
CA ILE A 119 7.00 -13.57 1.24
C ILE A 119 6.81 -12.45 0.23
N LEU A 120 7.04 -11.20 0.60
CA LEU A 120 6.80 -10.07 -0.29
C LEU A 120 8.13 -9.44 -0.71
N TYR A 121 8.33 -9.29 -2.02
CA TYR A 121 9.49 -8.57 -2.51
C TYR A 121 9.33 -7.07 -2.24
N ARG A 122 10.41 -6.38 -1.86
CA ARG A 122 10.37 -4.95 -1.51
C ARG A 122 9.86 -4.03 -2.64
N ASN A 123 9.93 -4.48 -3.89
CA ASN A 123 9.41 -3.79 -5.07
C ASN A 123 7.98 -4.20 -5.46
N ASP A 124 7.33 -5.12 -4.73
CA ASP A 124 5.95 -5.52 -4.99
C ASP A 124 4.97 -4.49 -4.41
N MET A 125 3.83 -4.30 -5.08
CA MET A 125 2.75 -3.44 -4.59
C MET A 125 2.14 -3.97 -3.28
N ASP A 126 2.08 -5.29 -3.12
CA ASP A 126 1.59 -5.91 -1.88
C ASP A 126 2.50 -5.55 -0.69
N TYR A 127 3.82 -5.47 -0.90
CA TYR A 127 4.75 -5.07 0.16
C TYR A 127 4.47 -3.65 0.65
N GLN A 128 4.19 -2.71 -0.27
CA GLN A 128 3.95 -1.31 0.07
C GLN A 128 2.75 -1.12 1.00
N LEU A 129 1.70 -1.93 0.82
CA LEU A 129 0.55 -1.88 1.71
C LEU A 129 0.73 -2.75 2.96
N ALA A 130 1.32 -3.93 2.81
CA ALA A 130 1.54 -4.85 3.93
C ALA A 130 2.46 -4.24 5.00
N ARG A 131 3.49 -3.47 4.63
CA ARG A 131 4.36 -2.77 5.61
C ARG A 131 3.59 -1.80 6.50
N LEU A 132 2.43 -1.31 6.05
CA LEU A 132 1.57 -0.39 6.81
C LEU A 132 0.56 -1.16 7.65
N LEU A 133 -0.14 -2.13 7.05
CA LEU A 133 -1.31 -2.80 7.64
C LEU A 133 -1.04 -4.11 8.37
N ALA A 134 0.00 -4.86 7.99
CA ALA A 134 0.32 -6.14 8.62
C ALA A 134 1.08 -5.89 9.93
N VAL A 135 0.84 -6.75 10.93
CA VAL A 135 1.63 -6.73 12.17
C VAL A 135 3.07 -7.14 11.85
N GLU A 136 3.23 -8.11 10.96
CA GLU A 136 4.52 -8.69 10.58
C GLU A 136 4.60 -8.91 9.07
N VAL A 137 5.74 -8.54 8.48
CA VAL A 137 6.02 -8.74 7.05
C VAL A 137 7.29 -9.56 6.89
N VAL A 138 7.15 -10.69 6.19
CA VAL A 138 8.30 -11.45 5.70
C VAL A 138 8.62 -10.92 4.31
N GLU A 139 9.71 -10.17 4.22
CA GLU A 139 10.16 -9.51 3.00
C GLU A 139 11.36 -10.22 2.37
N GLU A 140 11.60 -9.96 1.08
CA GLU A 140 12.74 -10.45 0.32
C GLU A 140 13.28 -9.39 -0.67
N GLU A 141 14.55 -9.52 -1.05
CA GLU A 141 15.18 -8.66 -2.05
C GLU A 141 14.64 -8.89 -3.47
N PRO A 142 14.34 -7.81 -4.23
CA PRO A 142 13.82 -7.91 -5.59
C PRO A 142 14.68 -8.76 -6.52
N PHE A 143 14.03 -9.52 -7.40
CA PHE A 143 14.66 -10.33 -8.45
C PHE A 143 15.60 -11.44 -7.95
N CYS A 144 15.56 -11.76 -6.66
CA CYS A 144 16.31 -12.86 -6.08
C CYS A 144 15.41 -14.08 -5.80
N GLU A 145 16.04 -15.25 -5.75
CA GLU A 145 15.40 -16.43 -5.18
C GLU A 145 15.13 -16.21 -3.69
N ILE A 146 14.01 -16.75 -3.20
CA ILE A 146 13.66 -16.70 -1.78
C ILE A 146 14.80 -17.30 -0.95
N SER A 147 15.38 -16.49 -0.07
CA SER A 147 16.44 -16.88 0.85
C SER A 147 15.95 -17.87 1.90
N ASN A 148 16.87 -18.63 2.50
CA ASN A 148 16.52 -19.52 3.62
C ASN A 148 15.95 -18.75 4.80
N ALA A 149 16.48 -17.56 5.08
CA ALA A 149 16.00 -16.72 6.17
C ALA A 149 14.54 -16.29 5.95
N ALA A 150 14.19 -15.81 4.76
CA ALA A 150 12.80 -15.43 4.44
C ALA A 150 11.88 -16.65 4.48
N TYR A 151 12.30 -17.78 3.89
CA TYR A 151 11.52 -19.02 3.88
C TYR A 151 11.23 -19.54 5.30
N GLU A 152 12.24 -19.62 6.15
CA GLU A 152 12.10 -20.10 7.53
C GLU A 152 11.18 -19.19 8.34
N ARG A 153 11.32 -17.86 8.19
CA ARG A 153 10.41 -16.88 8.82
C ARG A 153 8.97 -17.05 8.36
N ALA A 154 8.74 -17.23 7.06
CA ALA A 154 7.40 -17.49 6.52
C ALA A 154 6.82 -18.81 7.05
N ALA A 155 7.63 -19.87 7.11
CA ALA A 155 7.21 -21.16 7.62
C ALA A 155 6.82 -21.10 9.12
N VAL A 156 7.47 -20.24 9.92
CA VAL A 156 7.09 -20.00 11.32
C VAL A 156 5.69 -19.39 11.40
N TRP A 157 5.42 -18.32 10.64
CA TRP A 157 4.10 -17.68 10.65
C TRP A 157 3.01 -18.59 10.10
N LEU A 158 3.29 -19.32 9.02
CA LEU A 158 2.39 -20.33 8.47
C LEU A 158 1.96 -21.37 9.52
N ARG A 159 2.91 -21.85 10.34
CA ARG A 159 2.60 -22.82 11.41
C ARG A 159 1.87 -22.20 12.59
N ARG A 160 2.21 -20.95 12.95
CA ARG A 160 1.68 -20.25 14.12
C ARG A 160 0.26 -19.73 13.91
N CYS A 161 -0.04 -19.19 12.73
CA CYS A 161 -1.36 -18.70 12.37
C CYS A 161 -2.37 -19.85 12.28
N SER A 162 -3.63 -19.60 12.61
CA SER A 162 -4.70 -20.59 12.49
C SER A 162 -5.06 -20.84 11.02
N ARG A 163 -4.96 -19.80 10.18
CA ARG A 163 -5.38 -19.79 8.77
C ARG A 163 -4.30 -19.17 7.88
N VAL A 164 -4.21 -19.67 6.65
CA VAL A 164 -3.30 -19.16 5.61
C VAL A 164 -4.11 -18.79 4.39
N ILE A 165 -4.19 -17.51 4.08
CA ILE A 165 -4.87 -17.04 2.87
C ILE A 165 -3.84 -16.95 1.75
N CYS A 166 -4.05 -17.69 0.67
CA CYS A 166 -3.24 -17.59 -0.53
C CYS A 166 -4.05 -16.93 -1.65
N THR A 167 -3.53 -15.84 -2.19
CA THR A 167 -4.07 -15.22 -3.40
C THR A 167 -3.58 -15.97 -4.64
N GLU A 168 -4.02 -15.55 -5.83
CA GLU A 168 -3.41 -16.02 -7.06
C GLU A 168 -1.98 -15.48 -7.15
N ILE A 169 -1.00 -16.40 -7.18
CA ILE A 169 0.43 -16.08 -7.26
C ILE A 169 1.00 -16.77 -8.50
N PRO A 170 1.52 -16.01 -9.48
CA PRO A 170 2.22 -16.61 -10.61
C PRO A 170 3.59 -17.15 -10.16
N ILE A 171 3.70 -18.47 -10.02
CA ILE A 171 4.96 -19.12 -9.64
C ILE A 171 5.94 -19.10 -10.81
N ARG A 172 7.18 -18.66 -10.53
CA ARG A 172 8.34 -18.54 -11.41
C ARG A 172 9.59 -18.95 -10.63
N SER A 173 10.77 -18.85 -11.25
CA SER A 173 12.05 -19.23 -10.63
C SER A 173 12.30 -18.51 -9.29
N CYS A 174 12.09 -17.19 -9.23
CA CYS A 174 12.42 -16.40 -8.04
C CYS A 174 11.56 -16.76 -6.82
N ASN A 175 10.26 -16.96 -7.00
CA ASN A 175 9.31 -17.25 -5.93
C ASN A 175 8.93 -18.74 -5.82
N LYS A 176 9.69 -19.64 -6.45
CA LYS A 176 9.36 -21.07 -6.52
C LYS A 176 9.10 -21.69 -5.15
N ARG A 177 9.86 -21.28 -4.13
CA ARG A 177 9.73 -21.76 -2.75
C ARG A 177 8.40 -21.40 -2.08
N MET A 178 7.60 -20.50 -2.66
CA MET A 178 6.22 -20.28 -2.18
C MET A 178 5.35 -21.51 -2.42
N GLU A 179 5.63 -22.30 -3.46
CA GLU A 179 4.90 -23.54 -3.75
C GLU A 179 5.01 -24.52 -2.56
N ASP A 180 6.22 -24.69 -2.02
CA ASP A 180 6.47 -25.52 -0.84
C ASP A 180 5.67 -25.05 0.39
N LEU A 181 5.56 -23.73 0.59
CA LEU A 181 4.75 -23.14 1.67
C LEU A 181 3.25 -23.38 1.42
N MET A 182 2.77 -23.24 0.19
CA MET A 182 1.37 -23.50 -0.16
C MET A 182 1.01 -24.97 0.06
N GLU A 183 1.89 -25.90 -0.33
CA GLU A 183 1.72 -27.33 -0.07
C GLU A 183 1.71 -27.64 1.43
N GLU A 184 2.60 -27.02 2.20
CA GLU A 184 2.64 -27.19 3.64
C GLU A 184 1.35 -26.69 4.32
N ALA A 185 0.88 -25.49 3.94
CA ALA A 185 -0.39 -24.96 4.44
C ALA A 185 -1.57 -25.88 4.12
N LYS A 186 -1.57 -26.49 2.93
CA LYS A 186 -2.58 -27.47 2.51
C LYS A 186 -2.50 -28.75 3.34
N ARG A 187 -1.29 -29.27 3.58
CA ARG A 187 -1.05 -30.46 4.40
C ARG A 187 -1.53 -30.28 5.84
N LEU A 188 -1.36 -29.07 6.39
CA LEU A 188 -1.83 -28.70 7.72
C LEU A 188 -3.34 -28.38 7.77
N GLY A 189 -4.04 -28.38 6.63
CA GLY A 189 -5.47 -28.06 6.55
C GLY A 189 -5.81 -26.59 6.82
N LYS A 190 -4.83 -25.68 6.66
CA LYS A 190 -4.96 -24.24 6.97
C LYS A 190 -5.13 -23.35 5.74
N LEU A 191 -4.96 -23.91 4.54
CA LEU A 191 -4.95 -23.15 3.29
C LEU A 191 -6.35 -22.76 2.84
N GLU A 192 -6.56 -21.45 2.67
CA GLU A 192 -7.74 -20.86 2.08
C GLU A 192 -7.35 -20.15 0.78
N ARG A 193 -8.07 -20.45 -0.31
CA ARG A 193 -7.89 -19.72 -1.57
C ARG A 193 -8.76 -18.48 -1.58
N TRP A 194 -8.13 -17.34 -1.85
CA TRP A 194 -8.85 -16.11 -2.11
C TRP A 194 -9.34 -16.07 -3.56
N SER A 195 -10.64 -15.89 -3.77
CA SER A 195 -11.21 -15.47 -5.06
C SER A 195 -11.85 -14.11 -4.88
N ALA A 196 -11.43 -13.12 -5.66
CA ALA A 196 -12.14 -11.84 -5.71
C ALA A 196 -13.55 -12.09 -6.26
N GLN A 197 -14.57 -11.83 -5.44
CA GLN A 197 -15.97 -11.70 -5.88
C GLN A 197 -16.27 -10.23 -6.14
#